data_AF-M4SVY5-F1
#
_entry.id   AF-M4SVY5-F1
#
_cell.length_a   1.000
_cell.length_b   1.000
_cell.length_c   1.000
_cell.angle_alpha   90.00
_cell.angle_beta   90.00
_cell.angle_gamma   90.00
#
_symmetry.space_group_name_H-M   'P 1'
#
loop_
_entity.id
_entity.type
_entity.pdbx_description
1 polymer ?
#
loop_
_entity_poly.entity_id
_entity_poly.type
_entity_poly.pdbx_seq_one_letter_code
_entity_poly.pdbx_strand_id
1 'polypeptide(L)'
;MTNNQSNNAPTKIRSNTILCATTIAPALLQITLLPTRTADAAVAHAGSSESGFRVICNLINLASMELESPNLPSTETEIEDTVALINLTLMAPKAVEELTAAPDVPQLWEKEKTETKTHCAADAREKCQKAINRAISHGKGNAIVAAKKLVLNPALIPPLTETINQITKALKDYSEAANAASDKTIAAVLQAALGGKSDGTATVKLTGASSDRQTTCGTPSGSTKGTTGGTTLAADVIYLCSSDGTSGSNNGACSLKEKTSNINFGDADKDIKDEWKKLAAECKAQYLNYKGNSKTLQVALPAFDIEIAKQTGQQQQAN
;
A
#
# COMPACT_ATOMS: atom_id res chain seq x y z
N MET A 1 -67.99 -16.77 35.03
CA MET A 1 -67.12 -15.63 35.35
C MET A 1 -65.81 -15.83 34.60
N THR A 2 -65.54 -14.91 33.66
CA THR A 2 -64.26 -14.56 33.00
C THR A 2 -63.33 -15.67 32.45
N ASN A 3 -63.57 -15.94 31.16
CA ASN A 3 -62.63 -16.02 30.03
C ASN A 3 -61.18 -15.52 30.24
N ASN A 4 -60.18 -16.26 29.72
CA ASN A 4 -59.09 -15.63 28.95
C ASN A 4 -58.36 -16.63 28.03
N GLN A 5 -58.60 -16.47 26.73
CA GLN A 5 -57.69 -16.86 25.64
C GLN A 5 -56.66 -15.74 25.38
N SER A 6 -55.45 -16.11 24.98
CA SER A 6 -54.62 -15.36 24.00
C SER A 6 -53.46 -16.28 23.58
N ASN A 7 -53.44 -16.91 22.40
CA ASN A 7 -53.19 -16.39 21.04
C ASN A 7 -51.81 -15.73 20.81
N ASN A 8 -50.98 -16.47 20.08
CA ASN A 8 -50.26 -16.09 18.85
C ASN A 8 -49.12 -15.03 18.84
N ALA A 9 -47.96 -15.53 18.39
CA ALA A 9 -47.14 -15.04 17.26
C ALA A 9 -46.03 -13.99 17.56
N PRO A 10 -45.19 -13.61 16.56
CA PRO A 10 -43.75 -13.89 16.55
C PRO A 10 -42.90 -12.62 16.69
N THR A 11 -41.65 -12.79 17.12
CA THR A 11 -40.72 -11.69 17.35
C THR A 11 -40.29 -11.04 16.03
N LYS A 12 -40.68 -9.77 15.89
CA LYS A 12 -40.47 -8.89 14.74
C LYS A 12 -38.99 -8.47 14.62
N ILE A 13 -38.33 -8.82 13.52
CA ILE A 13 -37.01 -8.28 13.14
C ILE A 13 -37.18 -6.81 12.74
N ARG A 14 -36.48 -5.90 13.41
CA ARG A 14 -36.43 -4.49 13.06
C ARG A 14 -35.32 -4.25 12.04
N SER A 15 -35.71 -3.90 10.82
CA SER A 15 -34.85 -3.25 9.83
C SER A 15 -34.55 -1.82 10.27
N ASN A 16 -33.28 -1.46 10.42
CA ASN A 16 -32.85 -0.07 10.54
C ASN A 16 -32.43 0.46 9.18
N THR A 17 -33.33 1.19 8.54
CA THR A 17 -33.06 2.09 7.43
C THR A 17 -32.33 3.32 7.98
N ILE A 18 -31.08 3.57 7.58
CA ILE A 18 -30.44 4.87 7.81
C ILE A 18 -30.46 5.64 6.48
N LEU A 19 -31.34 6.63 6.47
CA LEU A 19 -31.38 7.77 5.56
C LEU A 19 -30.05 8.54 5.67
N CYS A 20 -29.37 8.76 4.55
CA CYS A 20 -28.38 9.83 4.44
C CYS A 20 -28.64 10.63 3.16
N ALA A 21 -29.31 11.76 3.33
CA ALA A 21 -29.37 12.83 2.35
C ALA A 21 -29.01 14.12 3.08
N THR A 22 -27.87 14.72 2.74
CA THR A 22 -27.56 16.13 3.00
C THR A 22 -26.53 16.65 2.00
N THR A 23 -27.04 17.31 0.96
CA THR A 23 -26.60 18.61 0.41
C THR A 23 -25.13 19.01 0.59
N ILE A 24 -24.39 19.03 -0.53
CA ILE A 24 -23.08 19.67 -0.68
C ILE A 24 -23.29 21.15 -1.04
N ALA A 25 -22.85 22.05 -0.16
CA ALA A 25 -22.70 23.48 -0.48
C ALA A 25 -21.26 23.73 -0.99
N PRO A 26 -21.05 24.42 -2.13
CA PRO A 26 -19.71 24.76 -2.59
C PRO A 26 -19.17 25.96 -1.82
N ALA A 27 -18.10 25.77 -1.05
CA ALA A 27 -17.35 26.87 -0.45
C ALA A 27 -16.49 27.54 -1.54
N LEU A 28 -16.76 28.82 -1.79
CA LEU A 28 -16.00 29.69 -2.69
C LEU A 28 -14.53 29.78 -2.25
N LEU A 29 -13.64 29.30 -3.13
CA LEU A 29 -12.20 29.47 -3.06
C LEU A 29 -11.86 30.94 -3.44
N GLN A 30 -11.57 31.79 -2.47
CA GLN A 30 -11.03 33.12 -2.76
C GLN A 30 -9.55 33.01 -3.11
N ILE A 31 -9.23 33.14 -4.40
CA ILE A 31 -7.88 33.33 -4.91
C ILE A 31 -7.44 34.74 -4.49
N THR A 32 -6.65 34.82 -3.42
CA THR A 32 -5.92 36.04 -3.07
C THR A 32 -4.70 36.14 -3.99
N LEU A 33 -4.66 37.18 -4.83
CA LEU A 33 -3.46 37.55 -5.57
C LEU A 33 -2.37 37.95 -4.57
N LEU A 34 -1.39 37.07 -4.35
CA LEU A 34 -0.18 37.37 -3.59
C LEU A 34 0.76 38.21 -4.48
N PRO A 35 1.23 39.38 -4.02
CA PRO A 35 2.20 40.18 -4.77
C PRO A 35 3.52 39.43 -4.91
N THR A 36 4.10 39.43 -6.11
CA THR A 36 5.44 38.93 -6.42
C THR A 36 6.49 39.74 -5.65
N ARG A 37 6.83 39.30 -4.44
CA ARG A 37 7.98 39.82 -3.69
C ARG A 37 9.21 39.02 -4.09
N THR A 38 10.19 39.68 -4.68
CA THR A 38 11.54 39.15 -4.91
C THR A 38 12.37 39.42 -3.66
N ALA A 39 12.47 38.43 -2.76
CA ALA A 39 13.43 38.47 -1.67
C ALA A 39 14.74 37.81 -2.15
N ASP A 40 15.86 38.51 -2.04
CA ASP A 40 17.17 37.88 -2.16
C ASP A 40 17.32 36.82 -1.07
N ALA A 41 17.72 35.61 -1.47
CA ALA A 41 17.92 34.51 -0.54
C ALA A 41 19.09 34.85 0.41
N ALA A 42 18.80 35.08 1.68
CA ALA A 42 19.82 35.27 2.72
C ALA A 42 20.73 34.03 2.79
N VAL A 43 22.03 34.25 3.03
CA VAL A 43 23.01 33.17 3.22
C VAL A 43 22.55 32.27 4.37
N ALA A 44 22.60 30.94 4.16
CA ALA A 44 22.21 29.97 5.18
C ALA A 44 23.01 30.18 6.47
N HIS A 45 22.30 30.22 7.61
CA HIS A 45 22.87 30.26 8.96
C HIS A 45 22.42 29.03 9.75
N ALA A 46 22.94 28.86 10.97
CA ALA A 46 22.51 27.76 11.85
C ALA A 46 20.98 27.79 12.04
N GLY A 47 20.32 26.64 11.85
CA GLY A 47 18.87 26.49 11.97
C GLY A 47 18.01 27.08 10.85
N SER A 48 18.61 27.73 9.84
CA SER A 48 17.86 28.35 8.73
C SER A 48 17.06 27.35 7.86
N SER A 49 17.35 26.05 7.97
CA SER A 49 16.70 24.98 7.21
C SER A 49 16.00 23.94 8.10
N GLU A 50 15.81 24.24 9.39
CA GLU A 50 15.22 23.29 10.34
C GLU A 50 13.77 22.91 9.98
N SER A 51 12.96 23.85 9.50
CA SER A 51 11.60 23.56 9.04
C SER A 51 11.58 22.67 7.80
N GLY A 52 12.43 22.97 6.82
CA GLY A 52 12.63 22.15 5.62
C GLY A 52 13.08 20.74 5.98
N PHE A 53 14.03 20.63 6.92
CA PHE A 53 14.56 19.36 7.39
C PHE A 53 13.49 18.49 8.04
N ARG A 54 12.68 19.07 8.93
CA ARG A 54 11.57 18.37 9.58
C ARG A 54 10.56 17.83 8.57
N VAL A 55 10.24 18.62 7.54
CA VAL A 55 9.26 18.24 6.53
C VAL A 55 9.79 17.14 5.62
N ILE A 56 11.03 17.22 5.15
CA ILE A 56 11.65 16.15 4.34
C ILE A 56 11.87 14.87 5.16
N CYS A 57 12.14 14.98 6.47
CA CYS A 57 12.23 13.82 7.36
C CYS A 57 10.94 12.99 7.43
N ASN A 58 9.76 13.61 7.29
CA ASN A 58 8.50 12.85 7.18
C ASN A 58 8.49 11.93 5.95
N LEU A 59 8.94 12.45 4.80
CA LEU A 59 9.00 11.70 3.56
C LEU A 59 10.07 10.61 3.63
N ILE A 60 11.25 10.93 4.19
CA ILE A 60 12.34 9.95 4.40
C ILE A 60 11.89 8.79 5.28
N ASN A 61 11.23 9.09 6.40
CA ASN A 61 10.72 8.05 7.29
C ASN A 61 9.67 7.20 6.58
N LEU A 62 8.70 7.82 5.90
CA LEU A 62 7.69 7.09 5.14
C LEU A 62 8.32 6.17 4.08
N ALA A 63 9.32 6.65 3.34
CA ALA A 63 9.99 5.90 2.28
C ALA A 63 10.97 4.83 2.80
N SER A 64 11.47 4.99 4.02
CA SER A 64 12.37 4.02 4.69
C SER A 64 11.63 2.90 5.41
N MET A 65 10.29 2.98 5.49
CA MET A 65 9.50 1.97 6.19
C MET A 65 9.30 0.72 5.35
N GLU A 66 9.40 -0.42 6.02
CA GLU A 66 8.87 -1.66 5.50
C GLU A 66 7.35 -1.55 5.51
N LEU A 67 6.74 -1.48 4.31
CA LEU A 67 5.30 -1.49 4.19
C LEU A 67 4.80 -2.80 4.77
N GLU A 68 3.93 -2.72 5.78
CA GLU A 68 3.20 -3.90 6.26
C GLU A 68 2.48 -4.49 5.05
N SER A 69 2.90 -5.69 4.64
CA SER A 69 2.11 -6.45 3.68
C SER A 69 0.73 -6.66 4.31
N PRO A 70 -0.36 -6.46 3.56
CA PRO A 70 -1.68 -6.71 4.10
C PRO A 70 -1.68 -8.13 4.68
N ASN A 71 -2.12 -8.28 5.93
CA ASN A 71 -2.27 -9.60 6.54
C ASN A 71 -3.48 -10.26 5.88
N LEU A 72 -3.23 -10.93 4.76
CA LEU A 72 -4.24 -11.65 4.01
C LEU A 72 -4.40 -13.04 4.66
N PRO A 73 -5.59 -13.38 5.20
CA PRO A 73 -5.86 -14.74 5.64
C PRO A 73 -5.56 -15.78 4.56
N SER A 74 -4.77 -16.80 4.91
CA SER A 74 -4.47 -17.98 4.09
C SER A 74 -5.69 -18.87 3.82
N THR A 75 -6.86 -18.53 4.37
CA THR A 75 -8.10 -19.30 4.27
C THR A 75 -8.80 -19.17 2.92
N GLU A 76 -8.40 -18.23 2.06
CA GLU A 76 -9.04 -18.00 0.76
C GLU A 76 -9.02 -19.26 -0.12
N THR A 77 -7.85 -19.88 -0.28
CA THR A 77 -7.70 -21.12 -1.07
C THR A 77 -8.49 -22.28 -0.48
N GLU A 78 -8.51 -22.42 0.85
CA GLU A 78 -9.27 -23.49 1.51
C GLU A 78 -10.79 -23.30 1.36
N ILE A 79 -11.27 -22.06 1.40
CA ILE A 79 -12.68 -21.74 1.20
C ILE A 79 -13.04 -21.94 -0.28
N GLU A 80 -12.19 -21.50 -1.21
CA GLU A 80 -12.42 -21.68 -2.65
C GLU A 80 -12.50 -23.17 -3.03
N ASP A 81 -11.55 -23.98 -2.55
CA ASP A 81 -11.53 -25.43 -2.74
C ASP A 81 -12.76 -26.12 -2.11
N THR A 82 -13.21 -25.64 -0.94
CA THR A 82 -14.44 -26.11 -0.28
C THR A 82 -15.69 -25.78 -1.09
N VAL A 83 -15.80 -24.55 -1.59
CA VAL A 83 -16.94 -24.08 -2.38
C VAL A 83 -16.98 -24.83 -3.71
N ALA A 84 -15.84 -25.05 -4.36
CA ALA A 84 -15.72 -25.85 -5.57
C ALA A 84 -16.22 -27.29 -5.35
N LEU A 85 -15.84 -27.93 -4.24
CA LEU A 85 -16.31 -29.27 -3.90
C LEU A 85 -17.81 -29.34 -3.61
N ILE A 86 -18.35 -28.38 -2.87
CA ILE A 86 -19.80 -28.32 -2.61
C ILE A 86 -20.55 -28.15 -3.93
N ASN A 87 -20.10 -27.25 -4.80
CA ASN A 87 -20.73 -27.00 -6.09
C ASN A 87 -20.72 -28.26 -6.97
N LEU A 88 -19.57 -28.93 -7.11
CA LEU A 88 -19.46 -30.16 -7.90
C LEU A 88 -20.29 -31.29 -7.29
N THR A 89 -20.38 -31.39 -5.96
CA THR A 89 -21.23 -32.37 -5.27
C THR A 89 -22.71 -32.15 -5.55
N LEU A 90 -23.16 -30.89 -5.63
CA LEU A 90 -24.56 -30.55 -5.91
C LEU A 90 -24.94 -30.76 -7.38
N MET A 91 -24.04 -30.42 -8.31
CA MET A 91 -24.30 -30.48 -9.75
C MET A 91 -24.03 -31.85 -10.37
N ALA A 92 -22.95 -32.52 -9.93
CA ALA A 92 -22.46 -33.76 -10.54
C ALA A 92 -21.79 -34.67 -9.48
N PRO A 93 -22.57 -35.19 -8.51
CA PRO A 93 -22.02 -36.00 -7.41
C PRO A 93 -21.23 -37.23 -7.89
N LYS A 94 -21.65 -37.83 -9.01
CA LYS A 94 -20.97 -38.97 -9.61
C LYS A 94 -19.62 -38.59 -10.25
N ALA A 95 -19.44 -37.36 -10.73
CA ALA A 95 -18.12 -36.88 -11.15
C ALA A 95 -17.16 -36.81 -9.96
N VAL A 96 -17.63 -36.40 -8.77
CA VAL A 96 -16.81 -36.43 -7.54
C VAL A 96 -16.38 -37.86 -7.19
N GLU A 97 -17.28 -38.83 -7.30
CA GLU A 97 -16.97 -40.25 -7.04
C GLU A 97 -15.95 -40.81 -8.04
N GLU A 98 -16.14 -40.55 -9.33
CA GLU A 98 -15.23 -40.96 -10.40
C GLU A 98 -13.83 -40.37 -10.21
N LEU A 99 -13.75 -39.07 -9.91
CA LEU A 99 -12.49 -38.35 -9.75
C LEU A 99 -11.74 -38.72 -8.46
N THR A 100 -12.44 -39.07 -7.38
CA THR A 100 -11.81 -39.44 -6.10
C THR A 100 -11.39 -40.90 -6.03
N ALA A 101 -12.02 -41.78 -6.81
CA ALA A 101 -11.63 -43.19 -6.93
C ALA A 101 -10.51 -43.44 -7.95
N ALA A 102 -10.13 -42.42 -8.71
CA ALA A 102 -9.19 -42.51 -9.80
C ALA A 102 -7.73 -42.62 -9.33
N PRO A 103 -6.95 -43.58 -9.85
CA PRO A 103 -5.50 -43.57 -9.68
C PRO A 103 -4.83 -42.52 -10.58
N ASP A 104 -5.45 -42.16 -11.70
CA ASP A 104 -4.97 -41.15 -12.66
C ASP A 104 -6.14 -40.23 -13.08
N VAL A 105 -6.28 -39.12 -12.36
CA VAL A 105 -7.30 -38.08 -12.59
C VAL A 105 -7.18 -37.44 -13.99
N PRO A 106 -5.98 -37.06 -14.47
CA PRO A 106 -5.79 -36.57 -15.84
C PRO A 106 -6.45 -37.39 -16.95
N GLN A 107 -6.41 -38.72 -16.86
CA GLN A 107 -7.01 -39.59 -17.89
C GLN A 107 -8.54 -39.58 -17.87
N LEU A 108 -9.18 -39.25 -16.75
CA LEU A 108 -10.65 -39.20 -16.65
C LEU A 108 -11.28 -37.98 -17.31
N TRP A 109 -10.56 -36.86 -17.42
CA TRP A 109 -11.10 -35.65 -18.06
C TRP A 109 -11.44 -35.86 -19.53
N GLU A 110 -10.76 -36.80 -20.20
CA GLU A 110 -10.94 -37.08 -21.63
C GLU A 110 -11.79 -38.34 -21.88
N LYS A 111 -12.02 -39.15 -20.84
CA LYS A 111 -12.67 -40.45 -20.96
C LYS A 111 -14.15 -40.31 -21.31
N GLU A 112 -14.49 -40.77 -22.51
CA GLU A 112 -15.86 -40.76 -23.01
C GLU A 112 -16.85 -41.44 -22.06
N LYS A 113 -18.08 -40.90 -22.02
CA LYS A 113 -19.21 -41.44 -21.24
C LYS A 113 -19.00 -41.42 -19.71
N THR A 114 -18.16 -40.53 -19.20
CA THR A 114 -18.01 -40.27 -17.76
C THR A 114 -18.70 -38.97 -17.37
N GLU A 115 -19.19 -38.88 -16.14
CA GLU A 115 -19.74 -37.62 -15.60
C GLU A 115 -18.63 -36.58 -15.45
N THR A 116 -17.41 -37.05 -15.21
CA THR A 116 -16.19 -36.25 -15.23
C THR A 116 -15.98 -35.54 -16.59
N LYS A 117 -16.15 -36.23 -17.72
CA LYS A 117 -16.03 -35.57 -19.02
C LYS A 117 -17.14 -34.54 -19.22
N THR A 118 -18.36 -34.85 -18.80
CA THR A 118 -19.53 -33.97 -18.98
C THR A 118 -19.42 -32.67 -18.19
N HIS A 119 -18.98 -32.72 -16.93
CA HIS A 119 -19.07 -31.60 -15.99
C HIS A 119 -17.76 -30.88 -15.72
N CYS A 120 -16.67 -31.42 -16.23
CA CYS A 120 -15.36 -31.19 -15.66
C CYS A 120 -14.26 -31.09 -16.74
N ALA A 121 -14.62 -31.18 -18.02
CA ALA A 121 -13.73 -30.96 -19.16
C ALA A 121 -13.49 -29.46 -19.47
N ALA A 122 -12.53 -29.19 -20.35
CA ALA A 122 -12.20 -27.85 -20.86
C ALA A 122 -12.02 -26.78 -19.75
N ASP A 123 -12.81 -25.71 -19.82
CA ASP A 123 -12.80 -24.55 -18.91
C ASP A 123 -13.27 -24.88 -17.48
N ALA A 124 -13.97 -25.99 -17.28
CA ALA A 124 -14.37 -26.46 -15.95
C ALA A 124 -13.25 -27.19 -15.19
N ARG A 125 -12.15 -27.58 -15.86
CA ARG A 125 -11.08 -28.41 -15.29
C ARG A 125 -10.48 -27.84 -14.02
N GLU A 126 -10.15 -26.55 -14.01
CA GLU A 126 -9.51 -25.91 -12.86
C GLU A 126 -10.40 -25.98 -11.61
N LYS A 127 -11.69 -25.65 -11.77
CA LYS A 127 -12.68 -25.73 -10.68
C LYS A 127 -12.86 -27.15 -10.17
N CYS A 128 -12.89 -28.12 -11.08
CA CYS A 128 -12.96 -29.53 -10.68
C CYS A 128 -11.67 -30.00 -10.00
N GLN A 129 -10.50 -29.53 -10.42
CA GLN A 129 -9.24 -29.84 -9.75
C GLN A 129 -9.23 -29.32 -8.30
N LYS A 130 -9.70 -28.08 -8.08
CA LYS A 130 -9.89 -27.51 -6.73
C LYS A 130 -10.83 -28.37 -5.88
N ALA A 131 -11.96 -28.80 -6.46
CA ALA A 131 -12.89 -29.72 -5.80
C ALA A 131 -12.23 -31.05 -5.39
N ILE A 132 -11.40 -31.65 -6.26
CA ILE A 132 -10.70 -32.91 -5.99
C ILE A 132 -9.68 -32.75 -4.86
N ASN A 133 -8.86 -31.71 -4.92
CA ASN A 133 -7.86 -31.42 -3.89
C ASN A 133 -8.51 -31.37 -2.51
N ARG A 134 -9.69 -30.75 -2.43
CA ARG A 134 -10.51 -30.74 -1.21
C ARG A 134 -11.13 -32.08 -0.88
N ALA A 135 -11.58 -32.84 -1.87
CA ALA A 135 -12.28 -34.10 -1.65
C ALA A 135 -11.35 -35.17 -1.04
N ILE A 136 -10.08 -35.19 -1.45
CA ILE A 136 -9.05 -36.10 -0.93
C ILE A 136 -8.87 -35.93 0.58
N SER A 137 -8.83 -34.69 1.06
CA SER A 137 -8.54 -34.36 2.45
C SER A 137 -9.80 -34.17 3.31
N HIS A 138 -10.91 -33.70 2.72
CA HIS A 138 -12.11 -33.26 3.44
C HIS A 138 -13.44 -33.75 2.85
N GLY A 139 -13.42 -34.73 1.93
CA GLY A 139 -14.63 -35.26 1.28
C GLY A 139 -15.66 -35.94 2.21
N LYS A 140 -15.28 -36.19 3.47
CA LYS A 140 -16.17 -36.68 4.54
C LYS A 140 -16.60 -35.60 5.54
N GLY A 141 -16.25 -34.35 5.30
CA GLY A 141 -16.60 -33.23 6.18
C GLY A 141 -18.12 -32.95 6.21
N ASN A 142 -18.59 -32.36 7.31
CA ASN A 142 -20.03 -32.10 7.55
C ASN A 142 -20.71 -31.33 6.41
N ALA A 143 -20.03 -30.35 5.82
CA ALA A 143 -20.56 -29.58 4.70
C ALA A 143 -20.78 -30.44 3.44
N ILE A 144 -19.87 -31.38 3.16
CA ILE A 144 -19.97 -32.27 1.99
C ILE A 144 -21.03 -33.35 2.21
N VAL A 145 -21.13 -33.87 3.43
CA VAL A 145 -22.21 -34.79 3.83
C VAL A 145 -23.57 -34.09 3.70
N ALA A 146 -23.68 -32.83 4.11
CA ALA A 146 -24.89 -32.03 3.93
C ALA A 146 -25.20 -31.81 2.44
N ALA A 147 -24.20 -31.46 1.63
CA ALA A 147 -24.36 -31.29 0.19
C ALA A 147 -24.88 -32.57 -0.49
N LYS A 148 -24.32 -33.75 -0.16
CA LYS A 148 -24.80 -35.04 -0.67
C LYS A 148 -26.27 -35.32 -0.33
N LYS A 149 -26.74 -34.93 0.87
CA LYS A 149 -28.16 -35.05 1.24
C LYS A 149 -29.04 -34.05 0.51
N LEU A 150 -28.52 -32.86 0.22
CA LEU A 150 -29.25 -31.80 -0.48
C LEU A 150 -29.50 -32.11 -1.96
N VAL A 151 -28.64 -32.92 -2.60
CA VAL A 151 -28.88 -33.45 -3.97
C VAL A 151 -30.24 -34.15 -4.07
N LEU A 152 -30.70 -34.79 -2.99
CA LEU A 152 -32.01 -35.47 -2.95
C LEU A 152 -33.21 -34.49 -2.93
N ASN A 153 -32.95 -33.18 -2.84
CA ASN A 153 -33.96 -32.13 -2.81
C ASN A 153 -33.71 -31.12 -3.95
N PRO A 154 -34.10 -31.43 -5.20
CA PRO A 154 -33.77 -30.61 -6.37
C PRO A 154 -34.23 -29.15 -6.28
N ALA A 155 -35.31 -28.88 -5.56
CA ALA A 155 -35.83 -27.51 -5.34
C ALA A 155 -34.86 -26.60 -4.58
N LEU A 156 -33.92 -27.17 -3.81
CA LEU A 156 -32.93 -26.41 -3.05
C LEU A 156 -31.65 -26.14 -3.85
N ILE A 157 -31.44 -26.83 -4.98
CA ILE A 157 -30.22 -26.71 -5.77
C ILE A 157 -30.06 -25.30 -6.39
N PRO A 158 -31.09 -24.69 -7.02
CA PRO A 158 -30.94 -23.34 -7.58
C PRO A 158 -30.55 -22.25 -6.55
N PRO A 159 -31.24 -22.09 -5.39
CA PRO A 159 -30.86 -21.08 -4.42
C PRO A 159 -29.49 -21.34 -3.75
N LEU A 160 -29.09 -22.61 -3.60
CA LEU A 160 -27.75 -22.96 -3.13
C LEU A 160 -26.67 -22.62 -4.15
N THR A 161 -26.93 -22.88 -5.43
CA THR A 161 -26.02 -22.53 -6.53
C THR A 161 -25.83 -21.02 -6.61
N GLU A 162 -26.90 -20.24 -6.42
CA GLU A 162 -26.82 -18.78 -6.34
C GLU A 162 -25.95 -18.31 -5.17
N THR A 163 -26.13 -18.90 -3.98
CA THR A 163 -25.31 -18.60 -2.80
C THR A 163 -23.83 -18.93 -3.04
N ILE A 164 -23.55 -20.07 -3.68
CA ILE A 164 -22.20 -20.49 -4.06
C ILE A 164 -21.56 -19.51 -5.05
N ASN A 165 -22.31 -19.02 -6.02
CA ASN A 165 -21.84 -18.02 -6.97
C ASN A 165 -21.49 -16.70 -6.27
N GLN A 166 -22.30 -16.26 -5.30
CA GLN A 166 -22.02 -15.06 -4.50
C GLN A 166 -20.74 -15.21 -3.67
N ILE A 167 -20.53 -16.37 -3.04
CA ILE A 167 -19.29 -16.65 -2.28
C ILE A 167 -18.08 -16.66 -3.23
N THR A 168 -18.21 -17.31 -4.40
CA THR A 168 -17.15 -17.36 -5.41
C THR A 168 -16.79 -15.96 -5.90
N LYS A 169 -17.78 -15.10 -6.14
CA LYS A 169 -17.56 -13.70 -6.51
C LYS A 169 -16.84 -12.93 -5.38
N ALA A 170 -17.28 -13.08 -4.14
CA ALA A 170 -16.67 -12.41 -3.00
C ALA A 170 -15.20 -12.83 -2.80
N LEU A 171 -14.88 -14.12 -3.00
CA LEU A 171 -13.49 -14.60 -2.97
C LEU A 171 -12.66 -13.97 -4.10
N LYS A 172 -13.21 -13.90 -5.32
CA LYS A 172 -12.52 -13.25 -6.44
C LYS A 172 -12.27 -11.76 -6.19
N ASP A 173 -13.29 -11.02 -5.76
CA ASP A 173 -13.18 -9.59 -5.43
C ASP A 173 -12.13 -9.37 -4.31
N TYR A 174 -12.10 -10.27 -3.31
CA TYR A 174 -11.10 -10.28 -2.25
C TYR A 174 -9.69 -10.54 -2.79
N SER A 175 -9.51 -11.55 -3.64
CA SER A 175 -8.24 -11.87 -4.30
C SER A 175 -7.68 -10.71 -5.12
N GLU A 176 -8.54 -10.05 -5.90
CA GLU A 176 -8.16 -8.90 -6.72
C GLU A 176 -7.73 -7.72 -5.84
N ALA A 177 -8.49 -7.42 -4.78
CA ALA A 177 -8.13 -6.38 -3.81
C ALA A 177 -6.84 -6.72 -3.06
N ALA A 178 -6.65 -7.98 -2.70
CA ALA A 178 -5.47 -8.52 -2.03
C ALA A 178 -4.21 -8.39 -2.91
N ASN A 179 -4.32 -8.76 -4.19
CA ASN A 179 -3.24 -8.63 -5.17
C ASN A 179 -2.89 -7.16 -5.43
N ALA A 180 -3.89 -6.29 -5.59
CA ALA A 180 -3.67 -4.84 -5.73
C ALA A 180 -2.98 -4.23 -4.50
N ALA A 181 -3.34 -4.68 -3.29
CA ALA A 181 -2.72 -4.23 -2.05
C ALA A 181 -1.32 -4.83 -1.79
N SER A 182 -0.99 -5.94 -2.45
CA SER A 182 0.31 -6.61 -2.38
C SER A 182 1.29 -6.15 -3.47
N ASP A 183 0.92 -5.13 -4.26
CA ASP A 183 1.76 -4.61 -5.33
C ASP A 183 3.05 -3.98 -4.77
N LYS A 184 4.16 -4.70 -4.99
CA LYS A 184 5.51 -4.30 -4.57
C LYS A 184 6.04 -3.09 -5.34
N THR A 185 5.34 -2.60 -6.37
CA THR A 185 5.71 -1.37 -7.08
C THR A 185 5.76 -0.18 -6.13
N ILE A 186 4.89 -0.10 -5.11
CA ILE A 186 4.90 1.01 -4.14
C ILE A 186 6.19 0.99 -3.32
N ALA A 187 6.61 -0.17 -2.82
CA ALA A 187 7.87 -0.31 -2.09
C ALA A 187 9.08 0.04 -2.98
N ALA A 188 9.07 -0.40 -4.24
CA ALA A 188 10.14 -0.08 -5.19
C ALA A 188 10.19 1.42 -5.52
N VAL A 189 9.04 2.08 -5.71
CA VAL A 189 8.95 3.53 -5.95
C VAL A 189 9.43 4.32 -4.75
N LEU A 190 9.04 3.93 -3.53
CA LEU A 190 9.51 4.57 -2.29
C LEU A 190 11.03 4.39 -2.10
N GLN A 191 11.56 3.19 -2.36
CA GLN A 191 13.01 2.96 -2.29
C GLN A 191 13.78 3.76 -3.34
N ALA A 192 13.24 3.87 -4.56
CA ALA A 192 13.83 4.71 -5.60
C ALA A 192 13.82 6.20 -5.20
N ALA A 193 12.69 6.69 -4.67
CA ALA A 193 12.57 8.04 -4.17
C ALA A 193 13.52 8.33 -2.98
N LEU A 194 13.79 7.32 -2.15
CA LEU A 194 14.73 7.47 -1.03
C LEU A 194 16.17 7.70 -1.50
N GLY A 195 16.60 7.05 -2.58
CA GLY A 195 17.94 7.21 -3.17
C GLY A 195 19.04 6.33 -2.55
N GLY A 196 18.66 5.39 -1.67
CA GLY A 196 19.58 4.46 -1.02
C GLY A 196 19.10 4.06 0.38
N LYS A 197 19.53 2.90 0.88
CA LYS A 197 19.17 2.47 2.24
C LYS A 197 19.77 3.42 3.28
N SER A 198 18.97 3.79 4.27
CA SER A 198 19.36 4.70 5.37
C SER A 198 20.28 4.09 6.42
N ASP A 199 20.58 2.78 6.32
CA ASP A 199 21.45 2.05 7.24
C ASP A 199 22.96 2.23 6.97
N GLY A 200 23.32 2.88 5.86
CA GLY A 200 24.70 3.08 5.41
C GLY A 200 25.35 1.82 4.82
N THR A 201 24.58 0.78 4.49
CA THR A 201 25.11 -0.44 3.86
C THR A 201 25.28 -0.30 2.36
N ALA A 202 24.44 0.53 1.73
CA ALA A 202 24.49 0.82 0.30
C ALA A 202 25.30 2.10 0.04
N THR A 203 26.05 2.11 -1.06
CA THR A 203 26.67 3.33 -1.58
C THR A 203 25.59 4.32 -1.98
N VAL A 204 25.80 5.58 -1.63
CA VAL A 204 24.96 6.70 -2.04
C VAL A 204 25.84 7.72 -2.74
N LYS A 205 25.46 8.09 -3.96
CA LYS A 205 26.22 9.02 -4.81
C LYS A 205 25.31 10.13 -5.32
N LEU A 206 25.87 11.32 -5.46
CA LEU A 206 25.23 12.43 -6.18
C LEU A 206 25.42 12.23 -7.68
N THR A 207 24.75 11.22 -8.24
CA THR A 207 24.92 10.82 -9.65
C THR A 207 24.49 11.96 -10.56
N GLY A 208 25.43 12.53 -11.32
CA GLY A 208 25.21 13.72 -12.13
C GLY A 208 25.63 15.04 -11.46
N ALA A 209 26.32 14.98 -10.33
CA ALA A 209 26.97 16.15 -9.74
C ALA A 209 27.89 16.84 -10.77
N SER A 210 27.90 18.16 -10.70
CA SER A 210 28.65 19.10 -11.56
C SER A 210 29.69 19.84 -10.73
N SER A 211 30.27 20.94 -11.22
CA SER A 211 31.43 21.63 -10.65
C SER A 211 31.30 22.09 -9.19
N ASP A 212 30.09 22.38 -8.71
CA ASP A 212 29.87 23.01 -7.42
C ASP A 212 28.46 22.78 -6.88
N ARG A 213 28.21 23.24 -5.65
CA ARG A 213 26.91 23.11 -4.99
C ARG A 213 25.78 23.79 -5.78
N GLN A 214 26.03 24.93 -6.41
CA GLN A 214 25.00 25.66 -7.15
C GLN A 214 24.59 24.89 -8.42
N THR A 215 25.54 24.37 -9.17
CA THR A 215 25.30 23.62 -10.41
C THR A 215 24.74 22.22 -10.13
N THR A 216 25.15 21.60 -9.03
CA THR A 216 24.66 20.28 -8.58
C THR A 216 23.26 20.36 -7.95
N CYS A 217 23.07 21.27 -7.00
CA CYS A 217 21.86 21.35 -6.16
C CYS A 217 20.83 22.36 -6.66
N GLY A 218 21.29 23.40 -7.38
CA GLY A 218 20.50 24.58 -7.73
C GLY A 218 20.72 25.72 -6.74
N THR A 219 20.10 26.87 -7.02
CA THR A 219 20.07 28.04 -6.12
C THR A 219 18.64 28.35 -5.67
N PRO A 220 18.42 28.75 -4.41
CA PRO A 220 17.07 29.03 -3.90
C PRO A 220 16.36 30.20 -4.61
N SER A 221 17.13 31.18 -5.12
CA SER A 221 16.61 32.35 -5.85
C SER A 221 16.68 32.19 -7.38
N GLY A 222 17.24 31.09 -7.89
CA GLY A 222 17.42 30.87 -9.32
C GLY A 222 16.27 30.08 -9.95
N SER A 223 15.95 30.38 -11.21
CA SER A 223 15.04 29.58 -12.02
C SER A 223 15.69 28.32 -12.61
N THR A 224 17.02 28.21 -12.50
CA THR A 224 17.78 27.07 -13.03
C THR A 224 17.90 25.99 -11.97
N LYS A 225 17.25 24.86 -12.23
CA LYS A 225 17.39 23.64 -11.43
C LYS A 225 18.83 23.13 -11.52
N GLY A 226 19.41 22.71 -10.39
CA GLY A 226 20.66 21.95 -10.40
C GLY A 226 20.51 20.60 -11.09
N THR A 227 21.62 19.97 -11.46
CA THR A 227 21.61 18.71 -12.20
C THR A 227 20.95 17.55 -11.44
N THR A 228 20.97 17.60 -10.10
CA THR A 228 20.57 16.46 -9.25
C THR A 228 19.59 16.81 -8.13
N GLY A 229 19.29 18.09 -7.90
CA GLY A 229 18.23 18.49 -6.96
C GLY A 229 16.88 17.88 -7.34
N GLY A 230 16.09 17.44 -6.36
CA GLY A 230 14.78 16.83 -6.55
C GLY A 230 14.79 15.45 -7.20
N THR A 231 15.92 14.75 -7.24
CA THR A 231 16.01 13.39 -7.82
C THR A 231 15.77 12.31 -6.79
N THR A 232 16.26 12.50 -5.56
CA THR A 232 16.07 11.58 -4.43
C THR A 232 16.04 12.36 -3.11
N LEU A 233 15.35 11.81 -2.11
CA LEU A 233 15.27 12.39 -0.77
C LEU A 233 16.65 12.42 -0.08
N ALA A 234 17.49 11.41 -0.31
CA ALA A 234 18.86 11.40 0.20
C ALA A 234 19.70 12.57 -0.35
N ALA A 235 19.62 12.85 -1.65
CA ALA A 235 20.31 13.98 -2.25
C ALA A 235 19.75 15.32 -1.72
N ASP A 236 18.42 15.46 -1.66
CA ASP A 236 17.78 16.70 -1.23
C ASP A 236 18.08 17.06 0.22
N VAL A 237 18.11 16.07 1.12
CA VAL A 237 18.47 16.33 2.52
C VAL A 237 19.95 16.66 2.69
N ILE A 238 20.82 16.07 1.86
CA ILE A 238 22.25 16.41 1.82
C ILE A 238 22.43 17.86 1.34
N TYR A 239 21.68 18.28 0.32
CA TYR A 239 21.68 19.66 -0.16
C TYR A 239 21.18 20.62 0.89
N LEU A 240 20.12 20.27 1.60
CA LEU A 240 19.55 21.13 2.61
C LEU A 240 20.47 21.32 3.83
N CYS A 241 21.13 20.25 4.27
CA CYS A 241 21.77 20.22 5.58
C CYS A 241 23.30 20.30 5.56
N SER A 242 23.95 19.96 4.44
CA SER A 242 25.41 19.91 4.35
C SER A 242 26.00 21.11 3.62
N SER A 243 27.28 21.35 3.88
CA SER A 243 28.11 22.40 3.29
C SER A 243 29.34 21.80 2.61
N ASP A 244 29.97 22.58 1.73
CA ASP A 244 31.27 22.28 1.13
C ASP A 244 32.46 22.82 1.96
N GLY A 245 32.18 23.34 3.16
CA GLY A 245 33.17 24.00 4.01
C GLY A 245 33.52 25.44 3.62
N THR A 246 32.94 25.97 2.53
CA THR A 246 33.10 27.38 2.12
C THR A 246 31.87 28.24 2.46
N SER A 247 30.77 27.60 2.83
CA SER A 247 29.47 28.21 3.14
C SER A 247 29.30 28.49 4.64
N GLY A 248 28.76 29.66 5.00
CA GLY A 248 28.81 30.26 6.35
C GLY A 248 28.14 29.50 7.51
N SER A 249 27.38 28.43 7.26
CA SER A 249 26.71 27.66 8.32
C SER A 249 27.49 26.43 8.82
N ASN A 250 28.59 26.02 8.17
CA ASN A 250 29.45 24.88 8.58
C ASN A 250 28.63 23.64 9.03
N ASN A 251 27.79 23.12 8.14
CA ASN A 251 26.88 21.98 8.38
C ASN A 251 25.85 22.22 9.52
N GLY A 252 25.52 23.48 9.81
CA GLY A 252 24.62 23.88 10.89
C GLY A 252 23.20 24.25 10.44
N ALA A 253 22.91 24.27 9.14
CA ALA A 253 21.64 24.77 8.60
C ALA A 253 20.41 24.02 9.14
N CYS A 254 20.53 22.70 9.38
CA CYS A 254 19.42 21.86 9.87
C CYS A 254 19.41 21.61 11.38
N SER A 255 20.26 22.29 12.17
CA SER A 255 20.33 22.11 13.64
C SER A 255 20.54 20.66 14.09
N LEU A 256 21.33 19.88 13.35
CA LEU A 256 21.56 18.45 13.64
C LEU A 256 22.29 18.25 14.98
N LYS A 257 21.95 17.18 15.71
CA LYS A 257 22.70 16.76 16.91
C LYS A 257 24.09 16.27 16.55
N GLU A 258 24.18 15.46 15.49
CA GLU A 258 25.44 15.06 14.88
C GLU A 258 25.59 15.75 13.52
N LYS A 259 26.61 16.60 13.37
CA LYS A 259 26.87 17.30 12.11
C LYS A 259 27.37 16.34 11.04
N THR A 260 26.97 16.61 9.80
CA THR A 260 27.60 15.99 8.63
C THR A 260 29.01 16.54 8.44
N SER A 261 29.82 15.79 7.69
CA SER A 261 31.10 16.26 7.19
C SER A 261 30.89 17.14 5.94
N ASN A 262 31.95 17.87 5.53
CA ASN A 262 31.88 18.66 4.32
C ASN A 262 31.74 17.75 3.09
N ILE A 263 30.81 18.10 2.21
CA ILE A 263 30.53 17.36 0.98
C ILE A 263 31.22 18.05 -0.19
N ASN A 264 31.94 17.28 -1.00
CA ASN A 264 32.40 17.76 -2.30
C ASN A 264 31.26 17.62 -3.32
N PHE A 265 30.50 18.69 -3.54
CA PHE A 265 29.42 18.71 -4.54
C PHE A 265 29.93 18.67 -6.00
N GLY A 266 31.26 18.71 -6.17
CA GLY A 266 32.01 18.53 -7.42
C GLY A 266 32.16 17.08 -7.88
N ASP A 267 31.96 16.11 -6.98
CA ASP A 267 32.40 14.74 -7.15
C ASP A 267 31.22 13.77 -7.18
N ALA A 268 30.82 13.37 -8.39
CA ALA A 268 29.72 12.43 -8.61
C ALA A 268 30.05 11.00 -8.14
N ASP A 269 31.33 10.68 -7.94
CA ASP A 269 31.78 9.34 -7.55
C ASP A 269 32.00 9.19 -6.05
N LYS A 270 32.00 10.30 -5.31
CA LYS A 270 32.11 10.29 -3.85
C LYS A 270 30.92 9.54 -3.24
N ASP A 271 31.23 8.49 -2.49
CA ASP A 271 30.27 7.82 -1.62
C ASP A 271 29.99 8.70 -0.39
N ILE A 272 28.73 9.09 -0.22
CA ILE A 272 28.23 9.96 0.85
C ILE A 272 27.28 9.21 1.81
N LYS A 273 27.34 7.87 1.81
CA LYS A 273 26.46 7.03 2.62
C LYS A 273 26.55 7.29 4.12
N ASP A 274 27.70 7.73 4.62
CA ASP A 274 27.90 8.00 6.05
C ASP A 274 27.17 9.29 6.47
N GLU A 275 27.19 10.32 5.64
CA GLU A 275 26.42 11.55 5.85
C GLU A 275 24.92 11.30 5.69
N TRP A 276 24.52 10.51 4.70
CA TRP A 276 23.14 10.06 4.54
C TRP A 276 22.63 9.32 5.78
N LYS A 277 23.42 8.36 6.28
CA LYS A 277 23.09 7.59 7.50
C LYS A 277 22.86 8.50 8.71
N LYS A 278 23.70 9.52 8.92
CA LYS A 278 23.56 10.49 10.01
C LYS A 278 22.24 11.26 9.91
N LEU A 279 21.94 11.78 8.72
CA LEU A 279 20.70 12.53 8.46
C LEU A 279 19.47 11.65 8.66
N ALA A 280 19.50 10.42 8.14
CA ALA A 280 18.38 9.49 8.29
C ALA A 280 18.18 9.04 9.75
N ALA A 281 19.26 8.88 10.54
CA ALA A 281 19.17 8.60 11.96
C ALA A 281 18.51 9.74 12.74
N GLU A 282 18.83 10.99 12.40
CA GLU A 282 18.20 12.17 13.01
C GLU A 282 16.71 12.25 12.61
N CYS A 283 16.36 11.99 11.34
CA CYS A 283 14.97 11.91 10.90
C CYS A 283 14.18 10.83 11.66
N LYS A 284 14.77 9.65 11.87
CA LYS A 284 14.14 8.57 12.64
C LYS A 284 13.89 8.97 14.10
N ALA A 285 14.83 9.69 14.71
CA ALA A 285 14.72 10.17 16.08
C ALA A 285 13.60 11.22 16.27
N GLN A 286 13.27 11.98 15.23
CA GLN A 286 12.18 12.97 15.27
C GLN A 286 10.77 12.35 15.28
N TYR A 287 10.63 11.11 14.80
CA TYR A 287 9.32 10.46 14.60
C TYR A 287 9.29 9.03 15.15
N LEU A 288 9.53 8.91 16.46
CA LEU A 288 9.38 7.64 17.16
C LEU A 288 7.93 7.13 17.01
N ASN A 289 7.75 5.92 16.47
CA ASN A 289 6.46 5.24 16.24
C ASN A 289 5.65 5.70 15.01
N TYR A 290 6.29 6.28 13.99
CA TYR A 290 5.62 6.57 12.73
C TYR A 290 5.12 5.29 12.04
N LYS A 291 3.83 5.29 11.62
CA LYS A 291 3.23 4.19 10.84
C LYS A 291 2.99 4.62 9.40
N GLY A 292 3.65 3.97 8.46
CA GLY A 292 3.47 4.18 7.02
C GLY A 292 2.11 3.64 6.60
N ASN A 293 1.22 4.54 6.16
CA ASN A 293 -0.05 4.21 5.54
C ASN A 293 -0.49 5.37 4.63
N SER A 294 -1.56 5.16 3.86
CA SER A 294 -2.07 6.16 2.90
C SER A 294 -2.45 7.50 3.54
N LYS A 295 -3.02 7.49 4.76
CA LYS A 295 -3.36 8.71 5.51
C LYS A 295 -2.11 9.51 5.87
N THR A 296 -1.05 8.83 6.24
CA THR A 296 0.24 9.44 6.56
C THR A 296 0.87 10.10 5.33
N LEU A 297 0.83 9.44 4.16
CA LEU A 297 1.31 10.01 2.89
C LEU A 297 0.48 11.24 2.44
N GLN A 298 -0.85 11.16 2.57
CA GLN A 298 -1.77 12.26 2.24
C GLN A 298 -1.55 13.53 3.07
N VAL A 299 -0.94 13.40 4.26
CA VAL A 299 -0.56 14.55 5.11
C VAL A 299 0.85 15.03 4.80
N ALA A 300 1.79 14.12 4.54
CA ALA A 300 3.19 14.46 4.32
C ALA A 300 3.44 15.23 3.02
N LEU A 301 2.76 14.85 1.92
CA LEU A 301 2.97 15.48 0.60
C LEU A 301 2.53 16.96 0.59
N PRO A 302 1.30 17.34 1.03
CA PRO A 302 0.92 18.75 1.07
C PRO A 302 1.79 19.59 2.01
N ALA A 303 2.26 19.01 3.12
CA ALA A 303 3.18 19.71 4.03
C ALA A 303 4.52 20.02 3.35
N PHE A 304 5.03 19.10 2.53
CA PHE A 304 6.20 19.32 1.68
C PHE A 304 5.96 20.40 0.63
N ASP A 305 4.83 20.34 -0.08
CA ASP A 305 4.47 21.35 -1.09
C ASP A 305 4.37 22.76 -0.50
N ILE A 306 3.79 22.89 0.71
CA ILE A 306 3.73 24.16 1.43
C ILE A 306 5.13 24.65 1.81
N GLU A 307 6.01 23.77 2.26
CA GLU A 307 7.35 24.14 2.70
C GLU A 307 8.22 24.61 1.52
N ILE A 308 8.21 23.91 0.39
CA ILE A 308 8.97 24.31 -0.81
C ILE A 308 8.41 25.58 -1.45
N ALA A 309 7.13 25.90 -1.23
CA ALA A 309 6.51 27.14 -1.69
C ALA A 309 6.91 28.37 -0.85
N LYS A 310 7.54 28.17 0.32
CA LYS A 310 8.07 29.28 1.12
C LYS A 310 9.26 29.89 0.39
N GLN A 311 9.21 31.21 0.19
CA GLN A 311 10.39 31.95 -0.26
C GLN A 311 11.47 31.85 0.83
N THR A 312 12.59 31.22 0.51
CA THR A 312 13.77 31.18 1.38
C THR A 312 14.32 32.60 1.53
N GLY A 313 14.11 33.22 2.70
CA GLY A 313 14.56 34.59 2.97
C GLY A 313 13.81 35.33 4.08
N GLN A 314 12.73 34.80 4.64
CA GLN A 314 12.10 35.44 5.81
C GLN A 314 12.75 34.95 7.11
N GLN A 315 13.57 35.81 7.72
CA GLN A 315 13.84 35.72 9.15
C GLN A 315 12.50 35.75 9.89
N GLN A 316 12.16 34.66 10.58
CA GLN A 316 11.20 34.75 11.68
C GLN A 316 11.86 35.61 12.75
N GLN A 317 11.54 36.89 12.77
CA GLN A 317 11.80 37.74 13.93
C GLN A 317 11.00 37.15 15.10
N ALA A 318 11.73 36.68 16.10
CA ALA A 318 11.17 36.29 17.38
C ALA A 318 10.53 37.52 18.05
N ASN A 319 9.26 37.41 18.40
CA ASN A 319 8.63 38.18 19.46
C ASN A 319 8.48 37.28 20.68
#